data_AF-A0A847E189-F1
#
_entry.id   AF-A0A847E189-F1
#
_cell.length_a   1.000
_cell.length_b   1.000
_cell.length_c   1.000
_cell.angle_alpha   90.00
_cell.angle_beta   90.00
_cell.angle_gamma   90.00
#
_symmetry.space_group_name_H-M   'P 1'
#
loop_
_entity.id
_entity.type
_entity.pdbx_description
1 polymer ?
#
loop_
_entity_poly.entity_id
_entity_poly.type
_entity_poly.pdbx_seq_one_letter_code
_entity_poly.pdbx_strand_id
1 'polypeptide(L)'
;MVATFAQMAIWWIAGEPVIGTLLRDAALTAAIAMGEGVAKGPYGFDPIVMSVASCIHFALSLAYGCMLGWLIRRWRRTASLLSGAGFGLAVYAVNLHGFTAWYPWFAQSRGAATLVAHLVFGLAAAAVYRLRVSASYS
;
A
#
# COMPACT_ATOMS: atom_id res chain seq x y z
N MET A 1 6.47 2.94 1.90
CA MET A 1 7.59 2.79 2.85
C MET A 1 7.15 2.91 4.31
N VAL A 2 6.67 4.06 4.82
CA VAL A 2 6.17 4.17 6.21
C VAL A 2 5.08 3.14 6.54
N ALA A 3 4.10 2.97 5.64
CA ALA A 3 3.03 1.99 5.79
C ALA A 3 3.55 0.54 5.84
N THR A 4 4.60 0.21 5.08
CA THR A 4 5.23 -1.12 5.07
C THR A 4 5.84 -1.44 6.43
N PHE A 5 6.56 -0.49 7.03
CA PHE A 5 7.11 -0.69 8.38
C PHE A 5 6.02 -0.79 9.45
N ALA A 6 4.95 0.01 9.34
CA ALA A 6 3.79 -0.12 10.23
C ALA A 6 3.14 -1.50 10.10
N GLN A 7 2.98 -2.00 8.87
CA GLN A 7 2.45 -3.35 8.61
C GLN A 7 3.33 -4.44 9.23
N MET A 8 4.66 -4.35 9.07
CA MET A 8 5.61 -5.28 9.68
C MET A 8 5.54 -5.26 11.21
N ALA A 9 5.39 -4.09 11.82
CA ALA A 9 5.22 -3.97 13.27
C ALA A 9 3.90 -4.61 13.75
N ILE A 10 2.81 -4.44 13.00
CA ILE A 10 1.51 -5.05 13.33
C ILE A 10 1.60 -6.58 13.26
N TRP A 11 2.24 -7.12 12.23
CA TRP A 11 2.49 -8.56 12.13
C TRP A 11 3.32 -9.08 13.30
N TRP A 12 4.37 -8.36 13.68
CA TRP A 12 5.20 -8.73 14.81
C TRP A 12 4.40 -8.78 16.12
N ILE A 13 3.57 -7.77 16.38
CA ILE A 13 2.68 -7.73 17.56
C ILE A 13 1.65 -8.86 17.52
N ALA A 14 1.16 -9.22 16.33
CA ALA A 14 0.20 -10.29 16.13
C ALA A 14 0.82 -11.71 16.19
N GLY A 15 2.14 -11.83 16.31
CA GLY A 15 2.84 -13.13 16.29
C GLY A 15 2.94 -13.77 14.91
N GLU A 16 2.69 -13.00 13.84
CA GLU A 16 2.78 -13.47 12.45
C GLU A 16 4.25 -13.56 12.01
N PRO A 17 4.61 -14.50 11.11
CA PRO A 17 5.98 -14.66 10.62
C PRO A 17 6.36 -13.50 9.69
N VAL A 18 6.83 -12.38 10.25
CA VAL A 18 7.08 -11.11 9.55
C VAL A 18 7.80 -11.27 8.21
N ILE A 19 8.93 -11.99 8.19
CA ILE A 19 9.71 -12.20 6.96
C ILE A 19 8.95 -13.07 5.95
N GLY A 20 8.32 -14.16 6.40
CA GLY A 20 7.53 -15.03 5.53
C GLY A 20 6.35 -14.30 4.90
N THR A 21 5.65 -13.49 5.68
CA THR A 21 4.52 -12.67 5.24
C THR A 21 4.98 -11.57 4.27
N LEU A 22 6.14 -10.95 4.50
CA LEU A 22 6.74 -9.98 3.58
C LEU A 22 7.09 -10.62 2.24
N LEU A 23 7.75 -11.79 2.25
CA LEU A 23 8.13 -12.53 1.04
C LEU A 23 6.89 -12.96 0.25
N ARG A 24 5.86 -13.44 0.94
CA ARG A 24 4.56 -13.75 0.32
C ARG A 24 3.98 -12.52 -0.36
N ASP A 25 3.81 -11.40 0.37
CA ASP A 25 3.18 -10.20 -0.18
C ASP A 25 4.00 -9.58 -1.34
N ALA A 26 5.33 -9.73 -1.32
CA ALA A 26 6.19 -9.37 -2.44
C ALA A 26 5.93 -10.26 -3.66
N ALA A 27 5.87 -11.59 -3.49
CA ALA A 27 5.55 -12.52 -4.57
C ALA A 27 4.18 -12.27 -5.19
N LEU A 28 3.15 -12.02 -4.36
CA LEU A 28 1.80 -11.67 -4.80
C LEU A 28 1.78 -10.36 -5.61
N THR A 29 2.57 -9.38 -5.20
CA THR A 29 2.71 -8.10 -5.93
C THR A 29 3.44 -8.28 -7.26
N ALA A 30 4.57 -9.01 -7.25
CA ALA A 30 5.37 -9.27 -8.45
C ALA A 30 4.62 -10.08 -9.51
N ALA A 31 3.72 -10.97 -9.09
CA ALA A 31 2.89 -11.79 -9.98
C ALA A 31 2.00 -10.97 -10.92
N ILE A 32 1.73 -9.69 -10.62
CA ILE A 32 1.07 -8.77 -11.57
C ILE A 32 1.86 -8.70 -12.89
N ALA A 33 3.19 -8.64 -12.82
CA ALA A 33 4.07 -8.51 -13.98
C ALA A 33 4.71 -9.84 -14.41
N MET A 34 4.99 -10.72 -13.45
CA MET A 34 5.70 -11.99 -13.68
C MET A 34 4.77 -13.18 -13.93
N GLY A 35 3.46 -12.99 -13.78
CA GLY A 35 2.45 -14.04 -13.92
C GLY A 35 2.15 -14.79 -12.62
N GLU A 36 1.03 -15.50 -12.62
CA GLU A 36 0.46 -16.19 -11.44
C GLU A 36 1.39 -17.27 -10.85
N GLY A 37 2.33 -17.81 -11.63
CA GLY A 37 3.26 -18.85 -11.15
C GLY A 37 4.03 -18.43 -9.90
N VAL A 38 4.45 -17.16 -9.82
CA VAL A 38 5.18 -16.61 -8.66
C VAL A 38 4.27 -16.51 -7.41
N ALA A 39 2.95 -16.38 -7.59
CA ALA A 39 1.97 -16.26 -6.50
C ALA A 39 1.53 -17.61 -5.89
N LYS A 40 1.91 -18.75 -6.48
CA LYS A 40 1.50 -20.08 -5.99
C LYS A 40 2.41 -20.67 -4.91
N GLY A 41 3.54 -20.01 -4.65
CA GLY A 41 4.55 -20.47 -3.70
C GLY A 41 5.36 -21.68 -4.20
N PRO A 42 6.34 -22.17 -3.41
CA PRO A 42 6.74 -21.67 -2.10
C PRO A 42 7.35 -20.25 -2.15
N TYR A 43 7.11 -19.45 -1.10
CA TYR A 43 7.59 -18.06 -1.03
C TYR A 43 9.01 -18.00 -0.46
N GLY A 44 10.00 -17.80 -1.34
CA GLY A 44 11.41 -17.64 -0.98
C GLY A 44 11.92 -16.23 -1.25
N PHE A 45 13.10 -15.91 -0.72
CA PHE A 45 13.80 -14.68 -1.09
C PHE A 45 14.37 -14.83 -2.51
N ASP A 46 13.86 -14.02 -3.43
CA ASP A 46 14.37 -13.87 -4.79
C ASP A 46 14.58 -12.37 -5.07
N PRO A 47 15.83 -11.91 -5.31
CA PRO A 47 16.12 -10.51 -5.57
C PRO A 47 15.33 -9.89 -6.72
N ILE A 48 15.01 -10.67 -7.77
CA ILE A 48 14.25 -10.20 -8.93
C ILE A 48 12.79 -9.98 -8.51
N VAL A 49 12.18 -10.95 -7.83
CA VAL A 49 10.81 -10.83 -7.30
C VAL A 49 10.70 -9.63 -6.36
N MET A 50 11.65 -9.49 -5.43
CA MET A 50 11.70 -8.36 -4.49
C MET A 50 11.82 -7.01 -5.20
N SER A 51 12.64 -6.94 -6.26
CA SER A 51 12.83 -5.73 -7.06
C SER A 51 11.56 -5.37 -7.84
N VAL A 52 10.95 -6.33 -8.54
CA VAL A 52 9.71 -6.13 -9.30
C VAL A 52 8.57 -5.70 -8.37
N ALA A 53 8.40 -6.40 -7.25
CA ALA A 53 7.41 -6.04 -6.23
C ALA A 53 7.62 -4.61 -5.71
N SER A 54 8.86 -4.22 -5.42
CA SER A 54 9.21 -2.88 -4.95
C SER A 54 8.91 -1.81 -6.00
N CYS A 55 9.22 -2.07 -7.27
CA CYS A 55 8.91 -1.16 -8.37
C CYS A 55 7.40 -0.94 -8.53
N ILE A 56 6.60 -2.02 -8.50
CA ILE A 56 5.14 -1.94 -8.58
C ILE A 56 4.57 -1.20 -7.36
N HIS A 57 5.01 -1.56 -6.16
CA HIS A 57 4.56 -0.92 -4.92
C HIS A 57 4.90 0.58 -4.91
N PHE A 58 6.09 0.95 -5.37
CA PHE A 58 6.52 2.34 -5.49
C PHE A 58 5.67 3.10 -6.52
N ALA A 59 5.46 2.53 -7.71
CA ALA A 59 4.64 3.14 -8.75
C ALA A 59 3.18 3.37 -8.29
N LEU A 60 2.57 2.38 -7.64
CA LEU A 60 1.22 2.51 -7.06
C LEU A 60 1.19 3.56 -5.95
N SER A 61 2.18 3.56 -5.05
CA SER A 61 2.27 4.57 -3.98
C SER A 61 2.36 5.98 -4.53
N LEU A 62 3.16 6.19 -5.58
CA LEU A 62 3.31 7.48 -6.24
C LEU A 62 2.00 7.90 -6.93
N ALA A 63 1.38 7.00 -7.70
CA ALA A 63 0.11 7.26 -8.38
C ALA A 63 -1.00 7.64 -7.39
N TYR A 64 -1.17 6.86 -6.32
CA TYR A 64 -2.18 7.14 -5.29
C TYR A 64 -1.87 8.42 -4.50
N GLY A 65 -0.61 8.69 -4.18
CA GLY A 65 -0.21 9.94 -3.52
C GLY A 65 -0.51 11.17 -4.39
N CYS A 66 -0.20 11.12 -5.69
CA CYS A 66 -0.53 12.18 -6.65
C CYS A 66 -2.04 12.37 -6.79
N MET A 67 -2.81 11.28 -6.88
CA MET A 67 -4.28 11.31 -6.96
C MET A 67 -4.88 11.99 -5.72
N LEU A 68 -4.43 11.62 -4.51
CA LEU A 68 -4.88 12.25 -3.27
C LEU A 68 -4.52 13.75 -3.24
N GLY A 69 -3.29 14.10 -3.60
CA GLY A 69 -2.86 15.51 -3.64
C GLY A 69 -3.69 16.36 -4.60
N TRP A 70 -4.02 15.81 -5.77
CA TRP A 70 -4.92 16.45 -6.72
C TRP A 70 -6.34 16.62 -6.16
N LEU A 71 -6.88 15.61 -5.48
CA LEU A 71 -8.21 15.66 -4.86
C LEU A 71 -8.29 16.70 -3.74
N ILE A 72 -7.31 16.72 -2.83
CA ILE A 72 -7.23 17.70 -1.73
C ILE A 72 -7.12 19.13 -2.28
N ARG A 73 -6.37 19.33 -3.38
CA ARG A 73 -6.27 20.64 -4.03
C ARG A 73 -7.63 21.12 -4.56
N ARG A 74 -8.46 20.21 -5.07
CA ARG A 74 -9.74 20.54 -5.69
C ARG A 74 -10.86 20.78 -4.67
N TRP A 75 -10.82 20.12 -3.51
CA TRP A 75 -11.87 20.16 -2.47
C TRP A 75 -11.31 20.86 -1.22
N ARG A 76 -11.63 22.15 -1.03
CA ARG A 76 -11.02 23.07 -0.03
C ARG A 76 -10.74 22.42 1.35
N ARG A 77 -9.43 22.28 1.64
CA ARG A 77 -8.60 22.07 2.87
C ARG A 77 -9.15 21.65 4.26
N THR A 78 -10.43 21.66 4.60
CA THR A 78 -10.82 21.58 6.03
C THR A 78 -10.81 20.19 6.66
N ALA A 79 -10.70 19.11 5.89
CA ALA A 79 -10.70 17.73 6.42
C ALA A 79 -9.49 16.88 6.00
N SER A 80 -8.34 17.49 5.67
CA SER A 80 -7.20 16.82 5.00
C SER A 80 -6.74 15.47 5.58
N LEU A 81 -6.68 15.29 6.90
CA LEU A 81 -6.28 14.00 7.50
C LEU A 81 -7.39 12.94 7.45
N LEU A 82 -8.65 13.33 7.73
CA LEU A 82 -9.80 12.43 7.58
C LEU A 82 -10.00 12.03 6.11
N SER A 83 -9.76 12.96 5.18
CA SER A 83 -9.71 12.67 3.74
C SER A 83 -8.60 11.69 3.39
N GLY A 84 -7.43 11.80 4.04
CA GLY A 84 -6.33 10.84 3.90
C GLY A 84 -6.70 9.44 4.39
N ALA A 85 -7.28 9.30 5.58
CA ALA A 85 -7.72 8.01 6.11
C ALA A 85 -8.82 7.37 5.24
N GLY A 86 -9.84 8.15 4.84
CA GLY A 86 -10.90 7.68 3.94
C GLY A 86 -10.36 7.27 2.57
N PHE A 87 -9.37 8.00 2.05
CA PHE A 87 -8.67 7.62 0.82
C PHE A 87 -7.88 6.32 0.99
N GLY A 88 -7.16 6.15 2.10
CA GLY A 88 -6.48 4.89 2.43
C GLY A 88 -7.45 3.70 2.44
N LEU A 89 -8.63 3.86 3.05
CA LEU A 89 -9.69 2.85 3.03
C LEU A 89 -10.17 2.54 1.61
N ALA A 90 -10.36 3.56 0.77
CA ALA A 90 -10.74 3.37 -0.64
C ALA A 90 -9.65 2.60 -1.42
N VAL A 91 -8.37 2.92 -1.19
CA VAL A 91 -7.25 2.19 -1.81
C VAL A 91 -7.23 0.74 -1.34
N TYR A 92 -7.48 0.45 -0.05
CA TYR A 92 -7.60 -0.93 0.44
C TYR A 92 -8.74 -1.68 -0.28
N ALA A 93 -9.91 -1.06 -0.41
CA ALA A 93 -11.03 -1.65 -1.12
C ALA A 93 -10.69 -1.93 -2.60
N VAL A 94 -10.10 -0.96 -3.30
CA VAL A 94 -9.70 -1.12 -4.70
C VAL A 94 -8.64 -2.20 -4.86
N ASN A 95 -7.57 -2.18 -4.06
CA ASN A 95 -6.44 -3.10 -4.22
C ASN A 95 -6.77 -4.54 -3.77
N LEU A 96 -7.59 -4.73 -2.74
CA LEU A 96 -7.81 -6.06 -2.15
C LEU A 96 -9.18 -6.65 -2.48
N HIS A 97 -10.14 -5.84 -2.92
CA HIS A 97 -11.45 -6.32 -3.39
C HIS A 97 -11.66 -6.07 -4.88
N GLY A 98 -11.24 -4.91 -5.41
CA GLY A 98 -11.32 -4.61 -6.84
C GLY A 98 -10.33 -5.43 -7.67
N PHE A 99 -9.02 -5.29 -7.41
CA PHE A 99 -7.98 -6.01 -8.16
C PHE A 99 -8.12 -7.52 -8.07
N THR A 100 -8.67 -8.05 -6.98
CA THR A 100 -8.92 -9.49 -6.82
C THR A 100 -9.85 -10.06 -7.91
N ALA A 101 -10.63 -9.23 -8.62
CA ALA A 101 -11.39 -9.67 -9.78
C ALA A 101 -10.49 -10.11 -10.96
N TRP A 102 -9.32 -9.49 -11.13
CA TRP A 102 -8.35 -9.80 -12.18
C TRP A 102 -7.13 -10.57 -11.68
N TYR A 103 -6.79 -10.40 -10.40
CA TYR A 103 -5.63 -10.96 -9.73
C TYR A 103 -6.07 -11.68 -8.43
N PRO A 104 -6.69 -12.87 -8.52
CA PRO A 104 -7.37 -13.51 -7.39
C PRO A 104 -6.48 -13.78 -6.18
N TRP A 105 -5.18 -13.93 -6.40
CA TRP A 105 -4.19 -14.24 -5.36
C TRP A 105 -4.04 -13.14 -4.30
N PHE A 106 -4.43 -11.89 -4.58
CA PHE A 106 -4.42 -10.82 -3.58
C PHE A 106 -5.38 -11.06 -2.40
N ALA A 107 -6.33 -12.01 -2.53
CA ALA A 107 -7.16 -12.43 -1.41
C ALA A 107 -6.34 -12.89 -0.20
N GLN A 108 -5.13 -13.44 -0.41
CA GLN A 108 -4.22 -13.88 0.65
C GLN A 108 -3.66 -12.74 1.50
N SER A 109 -3.55 -11.52 0.96
CA SER A 109 -3.03 -10.36 1.68
C SER A 109 -4.14 -9.55 2.38
N ARG A 110 -5.39 -10.03 2.37
CA ARG A 110 -6.49 -9.39 3.11
C ARG A 110 -6.28 -9.56 4.61
N GLY A 111 -6.69 -8.55 5.38
CA GLY A 111 -6.65 -8.61 6.83
C GLY A 111 -6.51 -7.24 7.48
N ALA A 112 -6.65 -7.24 8.81
CA ALA A 112 -6.58 -6.01 9.60
C ALA A 112 -5.23 -5.29 9.47
N ALA A 113 -4.11 -6.04 9.42
CA ALA A 113 -2.77 -5.45 9.26
C ALA A 113 -2.65 -4.66 7.94
N THR A 114 -3.10 -5.24 6.84
CA THR A 114 -3.10 -4.60 5.52
C THR A 114 -4.04 -3.40 5.50
N LEU A 115 -5.22 -3.50 6.11
CA LEU A 115 -6.16 -2.38 6.24
C LEU A 115 -5.52 -1.20 6.99
N VAL A 116 -4.93 -1.45 8.16
CA VAL A 116 -4.27 -0.42 8.95
C VAL A 116 -3.09 0.19 8.19
N ALA A 117 -2.31 -0.63 7.47
CA ALA A 117 -1.24 -0.13 6.61
C ALA A 117 -1.75 0.86 5.55
N HIS A 118 -2.90 0.59 4.94
CA HIS A 118 -3.52 1.50 3.97
C HIS A 118 -4.03 2.81 4.61
N LEU A 119 -4.58 2.74 5.82
CA LEU A 119 -4.95 3.94 6.59
C LEU A 119 -3.71 4.80 6.91
N VAL A 120 -2.63 4.16 7.37
CA VAL A 120 -1.34 4.83 7.64
C VAL A 120 -0.78 5.46 6.36
N PHE A 121 -0.85 4.76 5.23
CA PHE A 121 -0.46 5.31 3.94
C PHE A 121 -1.25 6.58 3.59
N GLY A 122 -2.58 6.53 3.68
CA GLY A 122 -3.44 7.67 3.36
C GLY A 122 -3.20 8.88 4.26
N LEU A 123 -3.01 8.65 5.57
CA LEU A 123 -2.64 9.69 6.54
C LEU A 123 -1.27 10.30 6.23
N ALA A 124 -0.26 9.47 5.95
CA ALA A 124 1.08 9.93 5.62
C ALA A 124 1.10 10.74 4.31
N ALA A 125 0.37 10.30 3.27
CA ALA A 125 0.27 11.01 2.00
C ALA A 125 -0.42 12.37 2.17
N ALA A 126 -1.50 12.44 2.96
CA ALA A 126 -2.15 13.71 3.30
C ALA A 126 -1.22 14.66 4.09
N ALA A 127 -0.46 14.13 5.05
CA ALA A 127 0.50 14.92 5.83
C ALA A 127 1.62 15.50 4.94
N VAL A 128 2.21 14.70 4.05
CA VAL A 128 3.22 15.16 3.08
C VAL A 128 2.67 16.26 2.18
N TYR A 129 1.45 16.10 1.69
CA TYR A 129 0.79 17.14 0.89
C TYR A 129 0.67 18.46 1.67
N ARG A 130 0.20 18.42 2.92
CA ARG A 130 0.08 19.63 3.75
C ARG A 130 1.42 20.31 3.98
N LEU A 131 2.47 19.55 4.30
CA LEU A 131 3.80 20.10 4.54
C LEU A 131 4.33 20.82 3.28
N ARG A 132 4.17 20.22 2.10
CA ARG A 132 4.57 20.84 0.83
C ARG A 132 3.79 22.11 0.52
N VAL A 133 2.48 22.11 0.76
CA VAL A 133 1.64 23.30 0.56
C VAL A 133 2.05 24.41 1.53
N SER A 134 2.26 24.13 2.81
CA SER A 134 2.67 25.14 3.79
C SER A 134 4.02 25.77 3.45
N ALA A 135 4.99 24.98 2.99
CA ALA A 135 6.30 25.46 2.56
C ALA A 135 6.25 26.33 1.29
N SER A 136 5.18 26.25 0.49
CA SER A 136 5.02 27.07 -0.72
C SER A 136 4.47 28.48 -0.44
N TYR A 137 4.08 28.75 0.81
CA TYR A 137 3.55 30.05 1.28
C TYR A 137 4.46 30.70 2.34
N SER A 138 5.67 30.17 2.57
CA SER A 138 6.71 30.73 3.44
C SER A 138 7.85 31.26 2.59
#